data_AF-A0A1F3X0R6-F1
#
_entry.id   AF-A0A1F3X0R6-F1
#
_cell.length_a   1.000
_cell.length_b   1.000
_cell.length_c   1.000
_cell.angle_alpha   90.00
_cell.angle_beta   90.00
_cell.angle_gamma   90.00
#
_symmetry.space_group_name_H-M   'P 1'
#
loop_
_entity.id
_entity.type
_entity.pdbx_description
1 polymer ?
#
loop_
_entity_poly.entity_id
_entity_poly.type
_entity_poly.pdbx_seq_one_letter_code
_entity_poly.pdbx_strand_id
1 'polypeptide(L)' 'MLIGSWFAAGWCKHAIFNLKLPMKQRVAALDSALGGIRKRLDEEGINYRMIAKQLYHDREEVTVFLTKTKG' A
#
# COMPACT_ATOMS: atom_id res chain seq x y z
N MET A 1 -8.55 3.02 3.25
CA MET A 1 -8.11 3.24 1.84
C MET A 1 -8.72 2.18 0.94
N LEU A 2 -9.06 2.54 -0.31
CA LEU A 2 -9.74 1.67 -1.30
C LEU A 2 -9.06 0.31 -1.48
N ILE A 3 -7.72 0.29 -1.62
CA ILE A 3 -6.97 -0.95 -1.85
C ILE A 3 -7.07 -1.91 -0.66
N GLY A 4 -6.98 -1.41 0.58
CA GLY A 4 -7.14 -2.25 1.78
C GLY A 4 -8.50 -2.94 1.81
N SER A 5 -9.56 -2.23 1.44
CA SER A 5 -10.92 -2.79 1.35
C SER A 5 -11.06 -3.86 0.27
N TRP A 6 -10.42 -3.68 -0.89
CA TRP A 6 -10.44 -4.68 -1.96
C TRP A 6 -9.73 -5.98 -1.56
N PHE A 7 -8.61 -5.88 -0.83
CA PHE A 7 -7.92 -7.06 -0.31
C PHE A 7 -8.72 -7.77 0.78
N ALA A 8 -9.33 -7.01 1.70
CA ALA A 8 -10.22 -7.54 2.73
C ALA A 8 -11.41 -8.30 2.12
N ALA A 9 -12.06 -7.72 1.11
CA ALA A 9 -13.19 -8.33 0.41
C ALA A 9 -12.80 -9.46 -0.57
N GLY A 10 -11.50 -9.71 -0.78
CA GLY A 10 -11.02 -10.74 -1.70
C GLY A 10 -11.19 -10.41 -3.19
N TRP A 11 -11.46 -9.15 -3.54
CA TRP A 11 -11.69 -8.71 -4.92
C TRP A 11 -10.40 -8.65 -5.76
N CYS A 12 -9.24 -8.70 -5.13
CA CYS A 12 -7.96 -8.81 -5.81
C CYS A 12 -6.98 -9.67 -5.02
N LYS A 13 -6.03 -10.29 -5.76
CA LYS A 13 -4.91 -11.07 -5.19
C LYS A 13 -3.60 -10.27 -5.22
N HIS A 14 -3.46 -9.41 -6.22
CA HIS A 14 -2.32 -8.54 -6.47
C HIS A 14 -2.82 -7.14 -6.84
N ALA A 15 -2.12 -6.12 -6.38
CA ALA A 15 -2.35 -4.74 -6.79
C ALA A 15 -1.02 -3.99 -6.95
N ILE A 16 -0.97 -3.15 -7.98
CA ILE A 16 0.07 -2.13 -8.17
C ILE A 16 -0.66 -0.79 -8.26
N PHE A 17 -0.26 0.18 -7.44
CA PHE A 17 -0.88 1.50 -7.41
C PHE A 17 0.12 2.58 -7.00
N ASN A 18 -0.14 3.82 -7.40
CA ASN A 18 0.69 4.96 -7.03
C ASN A 18 0.08 5.72 -5.85
N LEU A 19 0.92 6.11 -4.90
CA LEU A 19 0.61 7.06 -3.85
C LEU A 19 1.25 8.41 -4.19
N LYS A 20 0.42 9.42 -4.41
CA LYS A 20 0.88 10.79 -4.57
C LYS A 20 1.37 11.32 -3.22
N LEU A 21 2.57 11.89 -3.21
CA LEU A 21 3.18 12.43 -2.00
C LEU A 21 2.82 13.92 -1.85
N PRO A 22 2.54 14.40 -0.63
CA PRO A 22 2.37 15.82 -0.39
C PRO A 22 3.71 16.58 -0.57
N MET A 23 3.64 17.88 -0.83
CA MET A 23 4.84 18.70 -1.01
C MET A 23 5.78 18.69 0.22
N LYS A 24 5.22 18.60 1.44
CA LYS A 24 5.96 18.56 2.71
C LYS A 24 5.70 17.24 3.44
N GLN A 25 6.65 16.83 4.30
CA GLN A 25 6.51 15.64 5.16
C GLN A 25 6.23 14.32 4.39
N ARG A 26 6.88 14.16 3.22
CA ARG A 26 6.67 13.03 2.31
C ARG A 26 6.78 11.66 2.98
N VAL A 27 7.83 11.45 3.76
CA VAL A 27 8.09 10.18 4.46
C VAL A 27 6.99 9.88 5.47
N ALA A 28 6.65 10.85 6.33
CA ALA A 28 5.59 10.68 7.33
C ALA A 28 4.22 10.41 6.70
N ALA A 29 3.90 11.10 5.59
CA ALA A 29 2.66 10.87 4.85
C ALA A 29 2.62 9.47 4.21
N LEU A 30 3.73 9.02 3.62
CA LEU A 30 3.85 7.68 3.07
C LEU A 30 3.69 6.62 4.17
N ASP A 31 4.38 6.77 5.29
CA ASP A 31 4.31 5.84 6.43
C ASP A 31 2.90 5.77 7.01
N SER A 32 2.21 6.92 7.13
CA SER A 32 0.82 6.97 7.58
C SER A 32 -0.11 6.23 6.62
N ALA A 33 0.02 6.46 5.31
CA ALA A 33 -0.79 5.80 4.29
C ALA A 33 -0.57 4.29 4.26
N LEU A 34 0.70 3.84 4.23
CA LEU A 34 1.05 2.43 4.26
C LEU A 34 0.64 1.77 5.59
N GLY A 35 0.81 2.46 6.71
CA GLY A 35 0.40 1.99 8.04
C GLY A 35 -1.10 1.75 8.13
N GLY A 36 -1.92 2.61 7.53
CA GLY A 36 -3.37 2.41 7.44
C GLY A 36 -3.77 1.17 6.64
N ILE A 37 -3.02 0.84 5.58
CA ILE A 37 -3.23 -0.40 4.80
C ILE A 37 -2.83 -1.62 5.64
N ARG A 38 -1.64 -1.59 6.26
CA ARG A 38 -1.14 -2.67 7.12
C ARG A 38 -2.12 -3.00 8.24
N LYS A 39 -2.48 -1.98 9.04
CA LYS A 39 -3.42 -2.12 10.15
C LYS A 39 -4.72 -2.80 9.71
N ARG A 40 -5.30 -2.38 8.58
CA ARG A 40 -6.55 -2.97 8.08
C ARG A 40 -6.38 -4.44 7.68
N LEU A 41 -5.27 -4.80 7.03
CA LEU A 41 -5.04 -6.19 6.63
C LEU A 41 -4.74 -7.09 7.82
N ASP A 42 -4.00 -6.55 8.81
CA ASP A 42 -3.67 -7.25 10.06
C ASP A 42 -4.94 -7.51 10.89
N GLU A 43 -5.85 -6.53 10.99
CA GLU A 43 -7.16 -6.67 11.66
C GLU A 43 -8.04 -7.76 11.03
N GLU A 44 -7.90 -8.00 9.73
CA GLU A 44 -8.64 -9.02 8.98
C GLU A 44 -7.89 -10.38 8.94
N GLY A 45 -6.72 -10.48 9.60
CA GLY A 45 -5.91 -11.70 9.62
C GLY A 45 -5.34 -12.10 8.26
N ILE A 46 -5.16 -11.16 7.34
CA ILE A 46 -4.68 -11.44 5.99
C ILE A 46 -3.17 -11.43 5.96
N ASN A 47 -2.56 -12.54 5.50
CA ASN A 47 -1.13 -12.57 5.22
C ASN A 47 -0.82 -11.89 3.87
N TYR A 48 0.13 -10.95 3.88
CA TYR A 48 0.50 -10.18 2.68
C TYR A 48 1.99 -9.86 2.61
N ARG A 49 2.43 -9.50 1.41
CA ARG A 49 3.70 -8.84 1.14
C ARG A 49 3.42 -7.49 0.50
N MET A 50 4.02 -6.43 1.07
CA MET A 50 3.91 -5.07 0.56
C MET A 50 5.30 -4.49 0.29
N ILE A 51 5.49 -3.91 -0.89
CA ILE A 51 6.72 -3.25 -1.33
C ILE A 51 6.35 -1.87 -1.84
N ALA A 52 7.00 -0.83 -1.33
CA ALA A 52 6.86 0.53 -1.81
C ALA A 52 8.21 0.98 -2.38
N LYS A 53 8.23 1.49 -3.61
CA LYS A 53 9.42 2.05 -4.25
C LYS A 53 9.08 3.34 -4.98
N GLN A 54 9.94 4.33 -4.80
CA GLN A 54 9.97 5.49 -5.66
C GLN A 54 10.74 5.11 -6.93
N LEU A 55 10.06 5.05 -8.08
CA LEU A 55 10.68 4.69 -9.35
C LEU A 55 11.40 5.91 -9.94
N TYR A 56 12.42 5.66 -10.77
CA TYR A 56 13.35 6.69 -11.27
C TYR A 56 12.67 7.88 -11.94
N HIS A 57 11.53 7.66 -12.59
CA HIS A 57 10.81 8.69 -13.32
C HIS A 57 9.93 9.60 -12.44
N ASP A 58 9.73 9.27 -11.16
CA ASP A 58 8.67 9.88 -10.35
C ASP A 58 9.19 10.53 -9.06
N ARG A 59 9.31 11.87 -9.05
CA ARG A 59 9.78 12.63 -7.88
C ARG A 59 8.71 12.87 -6.81
N GLU A 60 7.43 12.71 -7.15
CA GLU A 60 6.30 13.07 -6.27
C GLU A 60 5.31 11.93 -6.03
N GLU A 61 5.65 10.71 -6.42
CA GLU A 61 4.84 9.54 -6.12
C GLU A 61 5.69 8.31 -5.80
N VAL A 62 5.04 7.35 -5.15
CA VAL A 62 5.61 6.06 -4.80
C VAL A 62 4.72 4.98 -5.38
N THR A 63 5.31 4.05 -6.13
CA THR A 63 4.63 2.86 -6.61
C THR A 63 4.65 1.79 -5.53
N VAL A 64 3.47 1.28 -5.20
CA VAL A 64 3.27 0.25 -4.19
C VAL A 64 2.79 -1.03 -4.88
N PHE A 65 3.49 -2.12 -4.61
CA PHE A 65 3.06 -3.48 -4.92
C PHE A 65 2.55 -4.15 -3.64
N LEU A 66 1.36 -4.73 -3.72
CA LEU A 66 0.73 -5.49 -2.65
C LEU A 66 0.26 -6.84 -3.19
N THR A 67 0.54 -7.91 -2.46
CA THR A 67 0.10 -9.26 -2.80
C THR A 67 -0.28 -10.04 -1.54
N LYS A 68 -1.32 -10.87 -1.63
CA LYS A 68 -1.56 -11.90 -0.59
C LYS A 68 -0.43 -12.93 -0.66
N THR A 69 0.05 -13.39 0.50
CA THR A 69 0.96 -14.53 0.60
C THR A 69 0.14 -15.78 0.93
N LYS A 70 0.61 -16.94 0.48
CA LYS A 70 0.02 -18.21 0.95
C LYS A 70 0.40 -18.36 2.42
N GLY A 71 -0.60 -18.63 3.26
CA GLY A 71 -0.39 -19.12 4.63
C GLY A 71 0.12 -20.55 4.60
#